data_AF-A0A7Y7NHH7-F1
#
_entry.id   AF-A0A7Y7NHH7-F1
#
_cell.length_a   1.000
_cell.length_b   1.000
_cell.length_c   1.000
_cell.angle_alpha   90.00
_cell.angle_beta   90.00
_cell.angle_gamma   90.00
#
_symmetry.space_group_name_H-M   'P 1'
#
loop_
_entity.id
_entity.type
_entity.pdbx_description
1 polymer ?
#
loop_
_entity_poly.entity_id
_entity_poly.type
_entity_poly.pdbx_seq_one_letter_code
_entity_poly.pdbx_strand_id
1 'polypeptide(L)'
;MKITITDEINGFLSFDLRDILRLINNVEGYRWFLSEINFNYIEPKTNISEISQEDYLFCEEAISMINYEIKYNDLNRIANGNIQIIDGTIKGKNEMNEIIISIFDSSYWVINTTNNNLINNIKKRFSEIKIIE
;
A
#
# COMPACT_ATOMS: atom_id res chain seq x y z
N MET A 1 -13.56 -1.03 9.72
CA MET A 1 -14.38 -1.82 8.78
C MET A 1 -13.42 -2.40 7.76
N LYS A 2 -13.53 -3.70 7.49
CA LYS A 2 -12.64 -4.40 6.55
C LYS A 2 -13.30 -4.40 5.16
N ILE A 3 -12.54 -4.06 4.13
CA ILE A 3 -12.94 -4.17 2.74
C ILE A 3 -11.89 -5.00 2.03
N THR A 4 -12.34 -6.04 1.32
CA THR A 4 -11.49 -6.84 0.43
C THR A 4 -11.83 -6.49 -1.01
N ILE A 5 -10.82 -6.12 -1.80
CA ILE A 5 -10.98 -5.75 -3.22
C ILE A 5 -10.34 -6.85 -4.08
N THR A 6 -11.13 -7.48 -4.97
CA THR A 6 -10.72 -8.65 -5.79
C THR A 6 -11.25 -8.55 -7.23
N ASP A 7 -10.53 -9.08 -8.23
CA ASP A 7 -11.03 -9.21 -9.62
C ASP A 7 -11.93 -10.42 -9.78
N GLU A 8 -13.12 -10.26 -10.36
CA GLU A 8 -14.04 -11.37 -10.62
C GLU A 8 -13.63 -12.25 -11.81
N ILE A 9 -12.87 -11.72 -12.78
CA ILE A 9 -12.62 -12.44 -14.04
C ILE A 9 -11.31 -13.24 -13.98
N ASN A 10 -10.27 -12.69 -13.36
CA ASN A 10 -8.93 -13.30 -13.37
C ASN A 10 -8.43 -13.74 -11.98
N GLY A 11 -9.09 -13.33 -10.89
CA GLY A 11 -8.57 -13.53 -9.53
C GLY A 11 -7.31 -12.70 -9.20
N PHE A 12 -6.89 -11.82 -10.12
CA PHE A 12 -5.77 -10.89 -9.96
C PHE A 12 -6.25 -9.49 -10.28
N LEU A 13 -6.07 -8.56 -9.35
CA LEU A 13 -6.49 -7.18 -9.52
C LEU A 13 -5.25 -6.29 -9.43
N SER A 14 -4.71 -5.89 -10.58
CA SER A 14 -3.58 -4.94 -10.68
C SER A 14 -4.05 -3.54 -10.31
N PHE A 15 -4.15 -3.24 -9.01
CA PHE A 15 -4.30 -1.87 -8.53
C PHE A 15 -3.01 -1.33 -7.96
N ASP A 16 -2.70 -0.11 -8.38
CA ASP A 16 -1.58 0.65 -7.87
C ASP A 16 -1.98 1.26 -6.50
N LEU A 17 -1.08 1.21 -5.51
CA LEU A 17 -1.24 1.91 -4.23
C LEU A 17 -1.70 3.36 -4.43
N ARG A 18 -1.25 3.99 -5.52
CA ARG A 18 -1.64 5.34 -5.94
C ARG A 18 -3.15 5.54 -6.03
N ASP A 19 -3.89 4.55 -6.52
CA ASP A 19 -5.34 4.64 -6.67
C ASP A 19 -6.02 4.73 -5.30
N ILE A 20 -5.53 3.99 -4.30
CA ILE A 20 -6.05 4.08 -2.93
C ILE A 20 -5.68 5.43 -2.31
N LEU A 21 -4.42 5.88 -2.46
CA LEU A 21 -3.98 7.16 -1.91
C LEU A 21 -4.82 8.34 -2.44
N ARG A 22 -5.19 8.31 -3.73
CA ARG A 22 -6.05 9.35 -4.34
C ARG A 22 -7.47 9.39 -3.78
N LEU A 23 -7.96 8.31 -3.16
CA LEU A 23 -9.29 8.24 -2.57
C LEU A 23 -9.32 8.70 -1.11
N ILE A 24 -8.15 8.87 -0.48
CA ILE A 24 -8.00 9.36 0.89
C ILE A 24 -7.99 10.89 0.85
N ASN A 25 -8.94 11.52 1.52
CA ASN A 25 -8.90 12.96 1.72
C ASN A 25 -7.74 13.32 2.65
N ASN A 26 -6.85 14.22 2.22
CA ASN A 26 -5.69 14.69 2.99
C ASN A 26 -4.71 13.57 3.40
N VAL A 27 -4.13 12.86 2.42
CA VAL A 27 -3.12 11.80 2.63
C VAL A 27 -1.94 12.25 3.50
N GLU A 28 -1.48 13.49 3.31
CA GLU A 28 -0.36 14.08 4.06
C GLU A 28 -0.68 14.30 5.54
N GLY A 29 -1.96 14.35 5.91
CA GLY A 29 -2.41 14.46 7.30
C GLY A 29 -2.29 13.16 8.10
N TYR A 30 -1.78 12.08 7.51
CA TYR A 30 -1.56 10.79 8.16
C TYR A 30 -0.06 10.59 8.41
N ARG A 31 0.27 9.99 9.57
CA ARG A 31 1.58 9.39 9.81
C ARG A 31 1.58 7.98 9.25
N TRP A 32 2.54 7.69 8.40
CA TRP A 32 2.60 6.44 7.64
C TRP A 32 3.68 5.51 8.20
N PHE A 33 3.33 4.23 8.31
CA PHE A 33 4.22 3.19 8.78
C PHE A 33 4.20 2.04 7.78
N LEU A 34 5.35 1.42 7.60
CA LEU A 34 5.53 0.23 6.79
C LEU A 34 5.97 -0.92 7.71
N SER A 35 5.35 -2.08 7.55
CA SER A 35 5.56 -3.25 8.41
C SER A 35 5.34 -4.54 7.64
N GLU A 36 5.82 -5.66 8.20
CA GLU A 36 5.51 -7.02 7.71
C GLU A 36 5.92 -7.26 6.25
N ILE A 37 7.00 -6.59 5.79
CA ILE A 37 7.45 -6.70 4.40
C ILE A 37 8.12 -8.05 4.17
N ASN A 38 7.70 -8.77 3.13
CA ASN A 38 8.42 -9.94 2.63
C ASN A 38 9.33 -9.52 1.46
N PHE A 39 10.64 -9.52 1.69
CA PHE A 39 11.63 -9.09 0.70
C PHE A 39 12.07 -10.16 -0.30
N ASN A 40 11.64 -11.42 -0.14
CA ASN A 40 11.98 -12.50 -1.09
C ASN A 40 11.48 -12.25 -2.53
N TYR A 41 10.73 -11.16 -2.73
CA TYR A 41 9.99 -10.88 -3.93
C TYR A 41 10.05 -9.40 -4.36
N ILE A 42 11.05 -8.60 -3.95
CA ILE A 42 11.34 -7.39 -4.75
C ILE A 42 11.87 -7.88 -6.10
N GLU A 43 11.02 -7.90 -7.13
CA GLU A 43 11.35 -8.58 -8.39
C GLU A 43 12.62 -7.99 -9.03
N PRO A 44 13.49 -8.84 -9.61
CA PRO A 44 14.90 -8.57 -9.92
C PRO A 44 15.11 -7.78 -11.22
N LYS A 45 14.09 -7.09 -11.73
CA LYS A 45 14.21 -6.34 -13.00
C LYS A 45 14.91 -5.01 -12.83
N THR A 46 15.02 -4.52 -11.61
CA THR A 46 15.92 -3.41 -11.28
C THR A 46 17.25 -4.02 -10.92
N ASN A 47 18.25 -3.80 -11.77
CA ASN A 47 19.61 -4.23 -11.47
C ASN A 47 19.99 -3.60 -10.11
N ILE A 48 20.58 -4.34 -9.17
CA ILE A 48 20.94 -3.76 -7.85
C ILE A 48 21.82 -2.51 -8.00
N SER A 49 22.55 -2.40 -9.12
CA SER A 49 23.31 -1.21 -9.52
C SER A 49 22.47 0.02 -9.93
N GLU A 50 21.17 -0.15 -10.15
CA GLU A 50 20.20 0.89 -10.53
C GLU A 50 19.34 1.35 -9.35
N ILE A 51 19.33 0.59 -8.26
CA ILE A 51 18.69 0.99 -7.00
C ILE A 51 19.57 2.07 -6.37
N SER A 52 18.98 3.23 -6.10
CA SER A 52 19.73 4.30 -5.43
C SER A 52 20.14 3.85 -4.03
N GLN A 53 21.26 4.36 -3.52
CA GLN A 53 21.71 4.04 -2.17
C GLN A 53 20.64 4.43 -1.11
N GLU A 54 19.82 5.43 -1.39
CA GLU A 54 18.70 5.85 -0.54
C GLU A 54 17.56 4.84 -0.54
N ASP A 55 17.20 4.27 -1.69
CA ASP A 55 16.20 3.19 -1.81
C ASP A 55 16.68 1.92 -1.09
N TYR A 56 17.98 1.61 -1.21
CA TYR A 56 18.58 0.47 -0.54
C TYR A 56 18.55 0.62 0.99
N LEU A 57 18.94 1.79 1.51
CA LEU A 57 18.90 2.08 2.96
C LEU A 57 17.47 2.07 3.51
N PHE A 58 16.52 2.68 2.79
CA PHE A 58 15.09 2.61 3.13
C PHE A 58 14.63 1.15 3.29
N CYS A 59 15.01 0.29 2.34
CA CYS A 59 14.70 -1.13 2.37
C CYS A 59 15.33 -1.84 3.57
N GLU A 60 16.64 -1.66 3.80
CA GLU A 60 17.34 -2.28 4.95
C GLU A 60 16.75 -1.86 6.30
N GLU A 61 16.45 -0.57 6.47
CA GLU A 61 15.82 -0.06 7.70
C GLU A 61 14.44 -0.67 7.92
N ALA A 62 13.62 -0.73 6.87
CA ALA A 62 12.27 -1.29 6.94
C ALA A 62 12.26 -2.81 7.21
N ILE A 63 13.27 -3.57 6.74
CA ILE A 63 13.46 -5.00 7.07
C ILE A 63 13.76 -5.19 8.55
N SER A 64 14.65 -4.35 9.08
CA SER A 64 15.14 -4.47 10.45
C SER A 64 14.09 -4.11 11.50
N MET A 65 13.04 -3.38 11.10
CA MET A 65 12.04 -2.82 12.01
C MET A 65 10.65 -3.46 11.81
N ILE A 66 10.00 -3.77 12.93
CA ILE A 66 8.62 -4.28 12.94
C ILE A 66 7.63 -3.24 12.41
N ASN A 67 7.89 -1.94 12.64
CA ASN A 67 7.15 -0.81 12.06
C ASN A 67 8.12 0.34 11.78
N TYR A 68 8.40 0.63 10.51
CA TYR A 68 9.23 1.74 10.07
C TYR A 68 8.36 2.93 9.66
N GLU A 69 8.59 4.11 10.24
CA GLU A 69 7.85 5.33 9.84
C GLU A 69 8.35 5.81 8.48
N ILE A 70 7.46 5.91 7.50
CA ILE A 70 7.77 6.34 6.14
C ILE A 70 7.24 7.75 5.89
N LYS A 71 7.99 8.55 5.12
CA LYS A 71 7.51 9.88 4.72
C LYS A 71 6.55 9.74 3.55
N TYR A 72 5.75 10.80 3.33
CA TYR A 72 4.85 10.85 2.18
C TYR A 72 5.57 10.68 0.83
N ASN A 73 6.82 11.17 0.71
CA ASN A 73 7.62 10.95 -0.49
C ASN A 73 7.97 9.47 -0.70
N ASP A 74 8.25 8.71 0.36
CA ASP A 74 8.53 7.28 0.27
C ASP A 74 7.26 6.50 -0.12
N LEU A 75 6.12 6.89 0.46
CA LEU A 75 4.82 6.38 0.07
C LEU A 75 4.53 6.63 -1.42
N ASN A 76 4.87 7.81 -1.94
CA ASN A 76 4.77 8.13 -3.36
C ASN A 76 5.73 7.30 -4.22
N ARG A 77 6.96 7.03 -3.75
CA ARG A 77 7.91 6.17 -4.47
C ARG A 77 7.37 4.75 -4.61
N ILE A 78 6.79 4.20 -3.54
CA ILE A 78 6.11 2.90 -3.57
C ILE A 78 4.91 2.94 -4.54
N ALA A 79 4.08 3.97 -4.43
CA ALA A 79 2.91 4.19 -5.30
C ALA A 79 3.25 4.58 -6.75
N ASN A 80 4.52 4.73 -7.09
CA ASN A 80 4.95 4.96 -8.47
C ASN A 80 5.62 3.72 -9.07
N GLY A 81 5.73 2.64 -8.30
CA GLY A 81 6.48 1.45 -8.70
C GLY A 81 7.99 1.65 -8.70
N ASN A 82 8.51 2.77 -8.17
CA ASN A 82 9.95 2.96 -7.99
C ASN A 82 10.49 1.97 -6.95
N ILE A 83 9.67 1.65 -5.95
CA ILE A 83 9.91 0.61 -4.94
C ILE A 83 8.75 -0.37 -5.01
N GLN A 84 9.03 -1.62 -5.38
CA GLN A 84 8.02 -2.67 -5.44
C GLN A 84 7.91 -3.38 -4.10
N ILE A 85 6.70 -3.44 -3.55
CA ILE A 85 6.37 -4.21 -2.33
C ILE A 85 5.39 -5.31 -2.74
N ILE A 86 5.80 -6.57 -2.62
CA ILE A 86 4.97 -7.71 -3.04
C ILE A 86 4.10 -8.23 -1.90
N ASP A 87 4.66 -8.41 -0.70
CA ASP A 87 3.89 -8.54 0.53
C ASP A 87 4.32 -7.48 1.53
N GLY A 88 3.35 -6.87 2.19
CA GLY A 88 3.60 -5.90 3.25
C GLY A 88 2.34 -5.20 3.72
N THR A 89 2.46 -4.50 4.84
CA THR A 89 1.36 -3.72 5.41
C THR A 89 1.77 -2.26 5.57
N ILE A 90 1.03 -1.37 4.91
CA ILE A 90 1.14 0.09 5.04
C ILE A 90 0.03 0.56 5.99
N LYS A 91 0.41 1.31 7.03
CA LYS A 91 -0.50 1.82 8.06
C LYS A 91 -0.45 3.34 8.10
N GLY A 92 -1.55 4.01 7.79
CA GLY A 92 -1.73 5.44 7.95
C GLY A 92 -2.56 5.75 9.19
N LYS A 93 -2.06 6.59 10.09
CA LYS A 93 -2.78 6.99 11.32
C LYS A 93 -2.80 8.50 11.52
N ASN A 94 -3.95 9.03 11.88
CA ASN A 94 -4.10 10.38 12.43
C ASN A 94 -5.01 10.38 13.65
N GLU A 95 -5.38 11.56 14.16
CA GLU A 95 -6.19 11.69 15.38
C GLU A 95 -7.59 11.06 15.26
N MET A 96 -8.13 10.98 14.05
CA MET A 96 -9.52 10.56 13.81
C MET A 96 -9.63 9.18 13.17
N ASN A 97 -8.63 8.76 12.40
CA ASN A 97 -8.74 7.62 11.52
C ASN A 97 -7.47 6.77 11.49
N GLU A 98 -7.70 5.48 11.27
CA GLU A 98 -6.68 4.52 10.92
C GLU A 98 -7.01 3.90 9.56
N ILE A 99 -5.98 3.71 8.75
CA ILE A 99 -6.03 3.06 7.45
C ILE A 99 -4.92 2.01 7.44
N ILE A 100 -5.28 0.76 7.24
CA ILE A 100 -4.36 -0.35 7.11
C ILE A 100 -4.56 -0.92 5.72
N ILE A 101 -3.48 -0.97 4.94
CA ILE A 101 -3.45 -1.45 3.58
C ILE A 101 -2.49 -2.63 3.56
N SER A 102 -3.03 -3.83 3.48
CA SER A 102 -2.25 -5.07 3.38
C SER A 102 -2.20 -5.51 1.91
N ILE A 103 -0.97 -5.72 1.44
CA ILE A 103 -0.60 -6.10 0.08
C ILE A 103 -0.22 -7.57 0.11
N PHE A 104 -0.82 -8.38 -0.77
CA PHE A 104 -0.57 -9.82 -0.86
C PHE A 104 -0.24 -10.22 -2.29
N ASP A 105 1.01 -10.61 -2.52
CA ASP A 105 1.56 -11.14 -3.78
C ASP A 105 1.11 -10.39 -5.04
N SER A 106 0.93 -9.06 -4.93
CA SER A 106 0.29 -8.20 -5.96
C SER A 106 -1.07 -8.71 -6.51
N SER A 107 -1.69 -9.68 -5.84
CA SER A 107 -2.85 -10.43 -6.32
C SER A 107 -4.16 -9.86 -5.79
N TYR A 108 -4.17 -9.44 -4.54
CA TYR A 108 -5.30 -8.75 -3.93
C TYR A 108 -4.84 -7.86 -2.76
N TRP A 109 -5.71 -6.92 -2.39
CA TRP A 109 -5.45 -5.95 -1.34
C TRP A 109 -6.56 -6.01 -0.29
N VAL A 110 -6.17 -5.88 0.97
CA VAL A 110 -7.11 -5.76 2.10
C VAL A 110 -6.95 -4.38 2.70
N ILE A 111 -8.04 -3.61 2.70
CA ILE A 111 -8.07 -2.28 3.30
C ILE A 111 -8.96 -2.36 4.55
N ASN A 112 -8.36 -2.15 5.71
CA ASN A 112 -9.10 -1.95 6.95
C ASN A 112 -9.03 -0.48 7.34
N THR A 113 -10.18 0.16 7.47
CA THR A 113 -10.22 1.57 7.84
C THR A 113 -11.42 1.92 8.72
N THR A 114 -11.27 2.95 9.54
CA THR A 114 -12.37 3.61 10.25
C THR A 114 -12.96 4.78 9.46
N ASN A 115 -12.35 5.16 8.32
CA ASN A 115 -12.76 6.31 7.53
C ASN A 115 -13.92 5.96 6.57
N ASN A 116 -15.15 6.33 6.96
CA ASN A 116 -16.35 6.11 6.14
C ASN A 116 -16.32 6.82 4.78
N ASN A 117 -15.61 7.96 4.65
CA ASN A 117 -15.48 8.63 3.36
C ASN A 117 -14.59 7.83 2.41
N LEU A 118 -13.47 7.29 2.91
CA LEU A 118 -12.60 6.40 2.13
C LEU A 118 -13.36 5.17 1.65
N ILE A 119 -14.15 4.55 2.54
CA ILE A 119 -15.04 3.42 2.22
C ILE A 119 -15.98 3.77 1.06
N ASN A 120 -16.66 4.91 1.14
CA ASN A 120 -17.58 5.34 0.10
C ASN A 120 -16.87 5.65 -1.23
N ASN A 121 -15.69 6.24 -1.16
CA ASN A 121 -14.87 6.55 -2.34
C ASN A 121 -14.38 5.28 -3.03
N ILE A 122 -13.94 4.28 -2.26
CA ILE A 122 -13.61 2.94 -2.76
C ILE A 122 -14.85 2.35 -3.44
N LYS A 123 -15.99 2.27 -2.75
CA LYS A 123 -17.22 1.70 -3.34
C LYS A 123 -17.63 2.37 -4.66
N LYS A 124 -17.50 3.68 -4.76
CA LYS A 124 -17.77 4.41 -6.01
C LYS A 124 -16.75 4.08 -7.10
N ARG A 125 -15.45 4.15 -6.78
CA ARG A 125 -14.35 3.96 -7.73
C ARG A 125 -14.33 2.53 -8.30
N PHE A 126 -14.65 1.55 -7.47
CA PHE A 126 -14.65 0.12 -7.78
C PHE A 126 -16.07 -0.41 -7.98
N SER A 127 -17.04 0.42 -8.35
CA SER A 127 -18.44 0.01 -8.53
C SER A 127 -18.65 -1.01 -9.65
N GLU A 128 -17.68 -1.13 -10.57
CA GLU A 128 -17.65 -2.13 -11.65
C GLU A 128 -16.92 -3.42 -11.26
N ILE A 129 -16.41 -3.53 -10.03
CA ILE A 129 -15.68 -4.69 -9.49
C ILE A 129 -16.41 -5.21 -8.25
N LYS A 130 -16.33 -6.50 -7.97
CA LYS A 130 -16.93 -7.08 -6.76
C LYS A 130 -16.14 -6.68 -5.52
N ILE A 131 -16.83 -6.01 -4.61
CA ILE A 131 -16.35 -5.71 -3.27
C ILE A 131 -16.92 -6.77 -2.33
N ILE A 132 -16.05 -7.48 -1.60
CA ILE A 132 -16.48 -8.44 -0.57
C ILE A 132 -16.23 -7.78 0.79
N GLU A 133 -17.31 -7.62 1.56
CA GLU A 133 -17.31 -7.11 2.94
C GLU A 133 -17.09 -8.23 3.96
#